data_AF-A0A3M2CL93-F1
#
_entry.id   AF-A0A3M2CL93-F1
#
_cell.length_a   1.000
_cell.length_b   1.000
_cell.length_c   1.000
_cell.angle_alpha   90.00
_cell.angle_beta   90.00
_cell.angle_gamma   90.00
#
_symmetry.space_group_name_H-M   'P 1'
#
loop_
_entity.id
_entity.type
_entity.pdbx_description
1 polymer ?
#
loop_
_entity_poly.entity_id
_entity_poly.type
_entity_poly.pdbx_seq_one_letter_code
_entity_poly.pdbx_strand_id
1 'polypeptide(L)'
;MNTAHQPHTPELTPALFADLLDPSKSPFDICHTHNLALDKLHAITTGAHFRACVQMLEEIHAERTAAQRPQRERLALDALDRIVTQTPTTNTHTETIRRAASALIRHKPHTPVQDGADQHREDGNHTPDTAHHEQPNQPEPLDPCAQTAPSASEEMATNPAPQTTLTPHPRHTLEE
;
A
#
# COMPACT_ATOMS: atom_id res chain seq x y z
N MET A 1 -7.12 41.08 -42.67
CA MET A 1 -7.48 40.76 -41.27
C MET A 1 -7.46 39.25 -41.16
N ASN A 2 -6.34 38.66 -40.75
CA ASN A 2 -6.23 37.21 -40.57
C ASN A 2 -6.69 36.87 -39.15
N THR A 3 -7.90 36.34 -39.02
CA THR A 3 -8.34 35.67 -37.80
C THR A 3 -7.52 34.39 -37.65
N ALA A 4 -6.52 34.43 -36.75
CA ALA A 4 -5.83 33.24 -36.29
C ALA A 4 -6.88 32.29 -35.72
N HIS A 5 -7.09 31.15 -36.38
CA HIS A 5 -7.75 29.99 -35.79
C HIS A 5 -6.89 29.58 -34.58
N GLN A 6 -7.29 29.98 -33.37
CA GLN A 6 -6.76 29.30 -32.20
C GLN A 6 -7.17 27.83 -32.33
N PRO A 7 -6.22 26.88 -32.30
CA PRO A 7 -6.59 25.48 -32.20
C PRO A 7 -7.32 25.33 -30.86
N HIS A 8 -8.64 25.13 -30.91
CA HIS A 8 -9.42 24.78 -29.74
C HIS A 8 -8.91 23.42 -29.24
N THR A 9 -8.00 23.46 -28.28
CA THR A 9 -7.55 22.28 -27.55
C THR A 9 -8.76 21.76 -26.78
N PRO A 10 -9.15 20.49 -26.98
CA PRO A 10 -10.24 19.90 -26.22
C PRO A 10 -9.91 19.93 -24.73
N GLU A 11 -10.92 20.32 -23.94
CA GLU A 11 -10.79 20.48 -22.49
C GLU A 11 -10.84 19.12 -21.77
N LEU A 12 -10.05 18.97 -20.70
CA LEU A 12 -10.08 17.78 -19.86
C LEU A 12 -11.35 17.79 -19.00
N THR A 13 -12.40 17.11 -19.44
CA THR A 13 -13.64 16.98 -18.67
C THR A 13 -13.49 15.97 -17.53
N PRO A 14 -14.28 16.07 -16.44
CA PRO A 14 -14.25 15.08 -15.35
C PRO A 14 -14.54 13.64 -15.82
N ALA A 15 -15.46 13.47 -16.78
CA ALA A 15 -15.80 12.16 -17.33
C ALA A 15 -14.65 11.57 -18.15
N LEU A 16 -14.00 12.39 -18.99
CA LEU A 16 -12.81 11.97 -19.72
C LEU A 16 -11.67 11.61 -18.76
N PHE A 17 -11.47 12.41 -17.72
CA PHE A 17 -10.45 12.14 -16.72
C PHE A 17 -10.70 10.83 -15.99
N ALA A 18 -11.93 10.54 -15.57
CA ALA A 18 -12.29 9.27 -14.95
C ALA A 18 -11.99 8.08 -15.86
N ASP A 19 -12.35 8.18 -17.15
CA ASP A 19 -12.10 7.14 -18.14
C ASP A 19 -10.60 6.92 -18.41
N LEU A 20 -9.80 7.98 -18.35
CA LEU A 20 -8.34 7.90 -18.50
C LEU A 20 -7.65 7.22 -17.31
N LEU A 21 -8.30 7.17 -16.14
CA LEU A 21 -7.79 6.47 -14.96
C LEU A 21 -8.24 5.02 -14.89
N ASP A 22 -9.15 4.59 -15.77
CA ASP A 22 -9.66 3.23 -15.83
C ASP A 22 -8.78 2.36 -16.74
N PRO A 23 -7.98 1.42 -16.20
CA PRO A 23 -7.10 0.58 -17.00
C PRO A 23 -7.86 -0.43 -17.87
N SER A 24 -9.17 -0.62 -17.66
CA SER A 24 -9.98 -1.53 -18.46
C SER A 24 -10.42 -0.93 -19.80
N LYS A 25 -10.34 0.40 -19.97
CA LYS A 25 -10.74 1.09 -21.19
C LYS A 25 -9.58 1.24 -22.16
N SER A 26 -9.79 0.86 -23.43
CA SER A 26 -8.77 1.10 -24.45
C SER A 26 -8.77 2.58 -24.86
N PRO A 27 -7.64 3.15 -25.33
CA PRO A 27 -7.60 4.50 -25.86
C PRO A 27 -8.59 4.74 -27.01
N PHE A 28 -8.88 3.72 -27.81
CA PHE A 28 -9.87 3.80 -28.89
C PHE A 28 -11.29 3.93 -28.37
N ASP A 29 -11.65 3.19 -27.31
CA ASP A 29 -12.97 3.28 -26.68
C ASP A 29 -13.18 4.64 -26.03
N ILE A 30 -12.13 5.20 -25.41
CA ILE A 30 -12.15 6.54 -24.83
C ILE A 30 -12.35 7.59 -25.94
N CYS A 31 -11.59 7.51 -27.04
CA CYS A 31 -11.77 8.37 -28.20
C CYS A 31 -13.21 8.31 -28.76
N HIS A 32 -13.76 7.10 -28.89
CA HIS A 32 -15.12 6.90 -29.40
C HIS A 32 -16.18 7.49 -28.46
N THR A 33 -16.06 7.22 -27.15
CA THR A 33 -17.01 7.68 -26.12
C THR A 33 -17.05 9.21 -26.04
N HIS A 34 -15.88 9.86 -26.13
CA HIS A 34 -15.75 11.31 -25.97
C HIS A 34 -15.74 12.08 -27.30
N ASN A 35 -15.97 11.42 -28.43
CA ASN A 35 -15.86 11.99 -29.78
C ASN A 35 -14.54 12.74 -30.02
N LEU A 36 -13.43 12.16 -29.55
CA LEU A 36 -12.08 12.70 -29.67
C LEU A 36 -11.28 11.95 -30.73
N ALA A 37 -10.45 12.69 -31.46
CA ALA A 37 -9.41 12.10 -32.27
C ALA A 37 -8.22 11.68 -31.39
N LEU A 38 -7.44 10.70 -31.84
CA LEU A 38 -6.36 10.13 -31.04
C LEU A 38 -5.23 11.13 -30.74
N ASP A 39 -4.91 12.01 -31.69
CA ASP A 39 -3.96 13.11 -31.53
C ASP A 39 -4.39 14.09 -30.44
N LYS A 40 -5.70 14.37 -30.37
CA LYS A 40 -6.31 15.20 -29.33
C LYS A 40 -6.25 14.53 -27.96
N LEU A 41 -6.56 13.24 -27.87
CA LEU A 41 -6.44 12.48 -26.64
C LEU A 41 -4.98 12.47 -26.15
N HIS A 42 -4.03 12.26 -27.04
CA HIS A 42 -2.60 12.32 -26.74
C HIS A 42 -2.16 13.71 -26.26
N ALA A 43 -2.63 14.78 -26.89
CA ALA A 43 -2.34 16.15 -26.44
C ALA A 43 -2.89 16.44 -25.03
N ILE A 44 -4.07 15.90 -24.70
CA ILE A 44 -4.66 16.03 -23.36
C ILE A 44 -3.82 15.28 -22.32
N THR A 45 -3.48 14.01 -22.57
CA THR A 45 -2.75 13.16 -21.60
C THR A 45 -1.30 13.58 -21.39
N THR A 46 -0.66 14.19 -22.39
CA THR A 46 0.69 14.77 -22.28
C THR A 46 0.68 16.23 -21.78
N GLY A 47 -0.49 16.84 -21.68
CA GLY A 47 -0.69 18.20 -21.22
C GLY A 47 -0.26 18.43 -19.78
N ALA A 48 0.09 19.68 -19.45
CA ALA A 48 0.44 20.06 -18.08
C ALA A 48 -0.74 19.90 -17.11
N HIS A 49 -1.95 20.21 -17.58
CA HIS A 49 -3.17 20.11 -16.77
C HIS A 49 -3.45 18.67 -16.30
N PHE A 50 -3.41 17.69 -17.22
CA PHE A 50 -3.61 16.28 -16.87
C PHE A 50 -2.56 15.79 -15.87
N ARG A 51 -1.28 16.13 -16.09
CA ARG A 51 -0.19 15.79 -15.16
C ARG A 51 -0.40 16.39 -13.77
N ALA A 52 -0.82 17.66 -13.68
CA ALA A 52 -1.15 18.29 -12.41
C ALA A 52 -2.32 17.57 -11.70
N CYS A 53 -3.36 17.17 -12.43
CA CYS A 53 -4.47 16.40 -11.87
C CYS A 53 -4.02 15.04 -11.32
N VAL A 54 -3.16 14.31 -12.05
CA VAL A 54 -2.60 13.03 -11.59
C VAL A 54 -1.77 13.24 -10.32
N GLN A 55 -0.90 14.26 -10.30
CA GLN A 55 -0.09 14.57 -9.12
C GLN A 55 -0.97 14.87 -7.89
N MET A 56 -2.02 15.67 -8.05
CA MET A 56 -2.96 15.95 -6.94
C MET A 56 -3.65 14.67 -6.44
N LEU A 57 -4.00 13.73 -7.32
CA LEU A 57 -4.58 12.45 -6.89
C LEU A 57 -3.58 11.62 -6.08
N GLU A 58 -2.31 11.60 -6.48
CA GLU A 58 -1.24 10.91 -5.75
C GLU A 58 -1.03 11.53 -4.37
N GLU A 59 -0.98 12.86 -4.28
CA GLU A 59 -0.87 13.60 -3.01
C GLU A 59 -2.06 13.31 -2.09
N ILE A 60 -3.29 13.34 -2.62
CA ILE A 60 -4.51 12.98 -1.87
C ILE A 60 -4.43 11.52 -1.38
N HIS A 61 -3.96 10.60 -2.22
CA HIS A 61 -3.83 9.19 -1.84
C HIS A 61 -2.78 9.00 -0.73
N ALA A 62 -1.65 9.69 -0.84
CA ALA A 62 -0.59 9.69 0.17
C ALA A 62 -1.12 10.23 1.51
N GLU A 63 -1.81 11.37 1.49
CA GLU A 63 -2.38 12.00 2.70
C GLU A 63 -3.44 11.11 3.35
N ARG A 64 -4.34 10.50 2.55
CA ARG A 64 -5.32 9.54 3.07
C ARG A 64 -4.67 8.34 3.72
N THR A 65 -3.59 7.83 3.12
CA THR A 65 -2.84 6.69 3.67
C THR A 65 -2.11 7.08 4.96
N ALA A 66 -1.52 8.27 5.00
CA ALA A 66 -0.86 8.82 6.19
C ALA A 66 -1.87 9.02 7.34
N ALA A 67 -3.03 9.61 7.06
CA ALA A 67 -4.11 9.82 8.03
C ALA A 67 -4.66 8.50 8.59
N GLN A 68 -4.70 7.44 7.78
CA GLN A 68 -5.16 6.11 8.22
C GLN A 68 -4.06 5.30 8.95
N ARG A 69 -2.78 5.66 8.80
CA ARG A 69 -1.67 4.89 9.37
C ARG A 69 -1.80 4.66 10.87
N PRO A 70 -2.09 5.67 11.72
CA PRO A 70 -2.22 5.46 13.17
C PRO A 70 -3.33 4.49 13.53
N GLN A 71 -4.46 4.54 12.82
CA GLN A 71 -5.57 3.63 13.05
C GLN A 71 -5.23 2.19 12.64
N ARG A 72 -4.56 2.01 11.49
CA ARG A 72 -4.10 0.69 11.04
C ARG A 72 -3.06 0.11 11.99
N GLU A 73 -2.13 0.92 12.45
CA GLU A 73 -1.13 0.52 13.45
C GLU A 73 -1.80 0.10 14.76
N ARG A 74 -2.75 0.89 15.27
CA ARG A 74 -3.51 0.53 16.47
C ARG A 74 -4.22 -0.81 16.32
N LEU A 75 -4.92 -1.03 15.20
CA LEU A 75 -5.60 -2.31 14.94
C LEU A 75 -4.62 -3.49 14.85
N ALA A 76 -3.45 -3.29 14.26
CA ALA A 76 -2.41 -4.30 14.20
C ALA A 76 -1.85 -4.64 15.59
N LEU A 77 -1.61 -3.62 16.44
CA LEU A 77 -1.18 -3.81 17.82
C LEU A 77 -2.25 -4.53 18.65
N ASP A 78 -3.51 -4.12 18.53
CA ASP A 78 -4.65 -4.78 19.19
C ASP A 78 -4.75 -6.26 18.77
N ALA A 79 -4.48 -6.58 17.50
CA ALA A 79 -4.47 -7.95 17.01
C ALA A 79 -3.30 -8.77 17.58
N LEU A 80 -2.10 -8.18 17.67
CA LEU A 80 -0.94 -8.82 18.28
C LEU A 80 -1.17 -9.11 19.77
N ASP A 81 -1.77 -8.17 20.51
CA ASP A 81 -2.11 -8.34 21.93
C ASP A 81 -3.10 -9.50 22.15
N ARG A 82 -4.11 -9.59 21.28
CA ARG A 82 -5.05 -10.73 21.26
C ARG A 82 -4.37 -12.05 20.97
N ILE A 83 -3.32 -12.09 20.14
CA ILE A 83 -2.57 -13.33 19.89
C ILE A 83 -1.79 -13.73 21.14
N VAL A 84 -1.14 -12.76 21.80
CA VAL A 84 -0.29 -13.03 22.98
C VAL A 84 -1.10 -13.61 24.15
N THR A 85 -2.36 -13.23 24.29
CA THR A 85 -3.25 -13.70 25.37
C THR A 85 -3.87 -15.08 25.11
N GLN A 86 -3.61 -15.70 23.95
CA GLN A 86 -4.14 -17.03 23.64
C GLN A 86 -3.43 -18.12 24.43
N THR A 87 -4.18 -19.16 24.80
CA THR A 87 -3.59 -20.37 25.37
C THR A 87 -2.92 -21.18 24.24
N PRO A 88 -1.62 -21.50 24.33
CA PRO A 88 -0.93 -22.27 23.30
C PRO A 88 -1.50 -23.68 23.21
N THR A 89 -1.78 -24.13 21.99
CA THR A 89 -2.36 -25.46 21.71
C THR A 89 -1.37 -26.39 21.02
N THR A 90 -0.34 -25.84 20.37
CA THR A 90 0.71 -26.57 19.66
C THR A 90 2.04 -25.83 19.77
N ASN A 91 3.16 -26.49 19.48
CA ASN A 91 4.48 -25.85 19.46
C ASN A 91 4.56 -24.69 18.46
N THR A 92 3.93 -24.83 17.29
CA THR A 92 3.84 -23.76 16.28
C THR A 92 3.04 -22.57 16.81
N HIS A 93 1.97 -22.81 17.57
CA HIS A 93 1.18 -21.75 18.19
C HIS A 93 1.98 -21.01 19.26
N THR A 94 2.73 -21.73 20.10
CA THR A 94 3.66 -21.12 21.07
C THR A 94 4.68 -20.21 20.38
N GLU A 95 5.21 -20.63 19.23
CA GLU A 95 6.15 -19.81 18.45
C GLU A 95 5.49 -18.54 17.89
N THR A 96 4.26 -18.64 17.39
CA THR A 96 3.48 -17.48 16.92
C THR A 96 3.22 -16.49 18.06
N ILE A 97 2.85 -16.96 19.25
CA ILE A 97 2.68 -16.14 20.45
C ILE A 97 4.00 -15.43 20.81
N ARG A 98 5.13 -16.16 20.81
CA ARG A 98 6.45 -15.60 21.08
C ARG A 98 6.82 -14.50 20.09
N ARG A 99 6.53 -14.70 18.79
CA ARG A 99 6.77 -13.71 17.74
C ARG A 99 5.88 -12.48 17.90
N ALA A 100 4.60 -12.67 18.22
CA ALA A 100 3.68 -11.57 18.48
C ALA A 100 4.11 -10.73 19.69
N ALA A 101 4.51 -11.38 20.79
CA ALA A 101 5.06 -10.71 21.97
C ALA A 101 6.33 -9.92 21.64
N SER A 102 7.22 -10.52 20.84
CA SER A 102 8.45 -9.86 20.39
C SER A 102 8.17 -8.63 19.52
N ALA A 103 7.15 -8.68 18.67
CA ALA A 103 6.74 -7.55 17.84
C ALA A 103 6.16 -6.40 18.69
N LEU A 104 5.31 -6.69 19.68
CA LEU A 104 4.78 -5.68 20.60
C LEU A 104 5.87 -4.94 21.38
N ILE A 105 6.92 -5.66 21.83
CA ILE A 105 8.04 -5.05 22.54
C ILE A 105 8.78 -4.03 21.65
N ARG A 106 9.00 -4.36 20.37
CA ARG A 106 9.70 -3.48 19.42
C ARG A 106 8.88 -2.23 19.05
N HIS A 107 7.56 -2.31 19.09
CA HIS A 107 6.66 -1.20 18.79
C HIS A 107 6.41 -0.27 19.98
N LYS A 108 6.87 -0.62 21.19
CA LYS A 108 6.71 0.23 22.36
C LYS A 108 7.62 1.46 22.17
N PRO A 109 7.06 2.69 22.12
CA PRO A 109 7.90 3.88 21.95
C PRO A 109 8.88 3.95 23.13
N HIS A 110 10.17 4.09 22.82
CA HIS A 110 11.17 4.48 23.80
C HIS A 110 10.78 5.88 24.30
N THR A 111 10.04 5.95 25.41
CA THR A 111 9.92 7.18 26.18
C THR A 111 11.32 7.59 26.58
N PRO A 112 11.85 8.77 26.18
CA PRO A 112 13.07 9.26 26.78
C PRO A 112 12.77 9.42 28.27
N VAL A 113 13.49 8.67 29.10
CA VAL A 113 13.53 8.92 30.53
C VAL A 113 14.05 10.35 30.68
N GLN A 114 13.17 11.28 31.07
CA GLN A 114 13.61 12.54 31.68
C GLN A 114 14.28 12.14 33.00
N ASP A 115 15.59 11.93 32.95
CA ASP A 115 16.42 11.90 34.14
C ASP A 115 16.34 13.28 34.78
N GLY A 116 15.49 13.36 35.81
CA GLY A 116 15.53 14.44 36.77
C GLY A 116 16.90 14.44 37.43
N ALA A 117 17.52 15.62 37.42
CA ALA A 117 18.75 15.89 38.12
C ALA A 117 18.68 15.41 39.58
N ASP A 118 19.69 14.66 40.01
CA ASP A 118 20.21 14.82 41.35
C ASP A 118 21.73 14.76 41.35
N GLN A 119 22.30 15.80 41.95
CA GLN A 119 23.73 16.01 42.08
C GLN A 119 24.27 15.03 43.12
N HIS A 120 25.33 14.29 42.79
CA HIS A 120 26.38 14.04 43.77
C HIS A 120 27.73 13.98 43.09
N ARG A 121 28.51 15.02 43.39
CA ARG A 121 29.90 15.22 43.06
C ARG A 121 30.70 14.61 44.20
N GLU A 122 31.50 13.59 43.96
CA GLU A 122 32.71 13.34 44.75
C GLU A 122 33.84 12.85 43.85
N ASP A 123 34.95 13.56 43.96
CA ASP A 123 36.20 13.42 43.23
C ASP A 123 36.90 12.08 43.55
N GLY A 124 37.42 11.43 42.50
CA GLY A 124 38.14 10.16 42.60
C GLY A 124 39.13 9.98 41.45
N ASN A 125 40.14 10.84 41.45
CA ASN A 125 41.31 10.87 40.57
C ASN A 125 42.06 9.52 40.50
N HIS A 126 42.15 8.87 39.33
CA HIS A 126 43.30 8.04 38.92
C HIS A 126 43.48 8.04 37.39
N THR A 127 44.72 8.29 37.00
CA THR A 127 45.29 8.56 35.67
C THR A 127 45.47 7.32 34.78
N PRO A 128 45.82 7.50 33.48
CA PRO A 128 45.66 6.54 32.39
C PRO A 128 46.93 5.73 32.06
N ASP A 129 46.76 4.54 31.46
CA ASP A 129 47.74 3.77 30.68
C ASP A 129 46.96 2.58 30.07
N THR A 130 47.11 2.06 28.85
CA THR A 130 48.07 2.20 27.75
C THR A 130 47.36 1.71 26.46
N ALA A 131 47.99 2.01 25.34
CA ALA A 131 47.58 1.83 23.95
C ALA A 131 47.51 0.39 23.39
N HIS A 132 47.05 0.35 22.12
CA HIS A 132 47.18 -0.67 21.06
C HIS A 132 45.96 -1.59 20.87
N HIS A 133 45.41 -1.82 19.67
CA HIS A 133 45.92 -1.66 18.31
C HIS A 133 44.76 -1.65 17.29
N GLU A 134 44.92 -0.92 16.19
CA GLU A 134 44.13 -0.99 14.95
C GLU A 134 44.17 -2.39 14.32
N GLN A 135 43.07 -2.87 13.72
CA GLN A 135 42.84 -2.74 12.26
C GLN A 135 41.50 -3.39 11.83
N PRO A 136 40.96 -2.96 10.67
CA PRO A 136 39.63 -3.28 10.17
C PRO A 136 39.64 -4.50 9.25
N ASN A 137 38.50 -5.17 9.10
CA ASN A 137 38.22 -5.97 7.91
C ASN A 137 36.71 -5.97 7.59
N GLN A 138 36.38 -5.23 6.55
CA GLN A 138 35.31 -5.53 5.60
C GLN A 138 36.00 -5.70 4.23
N PRO A 139 35.32 -6.20 3.19
CA PRO A 139 34.23 -7.18 3.10
C PRO A 139 34.67 -8.34 2.18
N GLU A 140 33.82 -9.34 1.89
CA GLU A 140 33.60 -9.78 0.49
C GLU A 140 32.43 -10.79 0.36
N PRO A 141 31.80 -10.86 -0.83
CA PRO A 141 30.43 -11.29 -1.05
C PRO A 141 30.35 -12.70 -1.66
N LEU A 142 29.23 -13.42 -1.43
CA LEU A 142 28.81 -14.52 -2.30
C LEU A 142 27.28 -14.67 -2.28
N ASP A 143 26.63 -14.11 -3.31
CA ASP A 143 25.52 -14.77 -4.01
C ASP A 143 26.16 -15.48 -5.23
N PRO A 144 25.64 -16.59 -5.80
CA PRO A 144 24.21 -16.83 -6.02
C PRO A 144 23.72 -18.30 -5.92
N CYS A 145 22.40 -18.46 -6.14
CA CYS A 145 21.69 -19.66 -6.60
C CYS A 145 21.38 -20.77 -5.58
N ALA A 146 20.09 -20.95 -5.26
CA ALA A 146 19.28 -21.93 -5.97
C ALA A 146 17.81 -21.80 -5.56
N GLN A 147 16.98 -21.58 -6.57
CA GLN A 147 15.54 -21.73 -6.52
C GLN A 147 15.18 -23.16 -6.15
N THR A 148 14.20 -23.34 -5.27
CA THR A 148 13.38 -24.55 -5.26
C THR A 148 11.94 -24.15 -5.05
N ALA A 149 11.29 -23.79 -6.16
CA ALA A 149 9.85 -23.92 -6.26
C ALA A 149 9.52 -25.41 -6.39
N PRO A 150 8.44 -25.91 -5.77
CA PRO A 150 7.66 -26.98 -6.35
C PRO A 150 6.48 -26.35 -7.09
N SER A 151 6.54 -26.44 -8.42
CA SER A 151 5.41 -26.21 -9.31
C SER A 151 4.70 -27.54 -9.57
N ALA A 152 3.37 -27.46 -9.52
CA ALA A 152 2.36 -28.23 -10.25
C ALA A 152 2.21 -29.75 -10.08
N SER A 153 0.99 -30.13 -9.66
CA SER A 153 0.13 -31.10 -10.35
C SER A 153 -1.31 -30.68 -10.01
N GLU A 154 -2.03 -30.00 -10.90
CA GLU A 154 -2.92 -30.60 -11.91
C GLU A 154 -3.78 -31.73 -11.34
N GLU A 155 -4.99 -31.40 -10.90
CA GLU A 155 -6.10 -32.34 -10.92
C GLU A 155 -7.34 -31.64 -11.48
N MET A 156 -7.82 -32.19 -12.58
CA MET A 156 -9.05 -31.83 -13.29
C MET A 156 -10.24 -32.02 -12.35
N ALA A 157 -11.10 -31.01 -12.23
CA ALA A 157 -12.48 -31.23 -11.81
C ALA A 157 -13.42 -30.34 -12.63
N THR A 158 -14.23 -31.03 -13.40
CA THR A 158 -15.28 -30.61 -14.30
C THR A 158 -16.33 -29.73 -13.61
N ASN A 159 -16.80 -28.72 -14.35
CA ASN A 159 -18.04 -27.95 -14.16
C ASN A 159 -19.24 -28.86 -13.79
N PRO A 160 -20.30 -28.40 -13.08
CA PRO A 160 -21.18 -27.38 -13.68
C PRO A 160 -21.76 -26.31 -12.73
N ALA A 161 -22.16 -25.21 -13.36
CA ALA A 161 -22.89 -24.08 -12.83
C ALA A 161 -24.17 -24.42 -12.06
N PRO A 162 -24.54 -23.65 -11.00
CA PRO A 162 -25.92 -23.60 -10.55
C PRO A 162 -26.74 -22.71 -11.50
N GLN A 163 -27.69 -23.34 -12.20
CA GLN A 163 -28.80 -22.64 -12.84
C GLN A 163 -29.67 -22.01 -11.75
N THR A 164 -29.73 -20.67 -11.69
CA THR A 164 -30.78 -19.98 -10.92
C THR A 164 -31.89 -19.62 -11.89
N THR A 165 -32.90 -20.50 -11.92
CA THR A 165 -34.17 -20.33 -12.61
C THR A 165 -34.86 -19.05 -12.14
N LEU A 166 -35.11 -18.13 -13.08
CA LEU A 166 -36.02 -17.00 -12.90
C LEU A 166 -37.46 -17.51 -12.76
N THR A 167 -38.03 -17.37 -11.56
CA THR A 167 -39.46 -17.55 -11.32
C THR A 167 -40.19 -16.26 -11.71
N PRO A 168 -41.15 -16.28 -12.66
CA PRO A 168 -41.99 -15.11 -12.90
C PRO A 168 -43.01 -14.94 -11.76
N HIS A 169 -43.01 -13.77 -11.12
CA HIS A 169 -44.08 -13.37 -10.20
C HIS A 169 -45.36 -13.04 -10.98
N PRO A 170 -46.52 -13.59 -10.59
CA PRO A 170 -47.79 -13.12 -11.11
C PRO A 170 -48.11 -11.72 -10.58
N ARG A 171 -48.41 -10.80 -11.51
CA ARG A 171 -49.04 -9.51 -11.26
C ARG A 171 -50.41 -9.74 -10.60
N HIS A 172 -50.55 -9.38 -9.33
CA HIS A 172 -51.87 -9.13 -8.76
C HIS A 172 -52.35 -7.75 -9.22
N THR A 173 -53.30 -7.76 -10.15
CA THR A 173 -54.23 -6.66 -10.40
C THR A 173 -55.16 -6.59 -9.20
N LEU A 174 -55.21 -5.44 -8.52
CA LEU A 174 -56.32 -5.10 -7.64
C LEU A 174 -57.04 -3.92 -8.30
N GLU A 175 -58.12 -4.23 -9.01
CA GLU A 175 -59.23 -3.31 -9.20
C GLU A 175 -60.10 -3.39 -7.95
N GLU A 176 -60.18 -2.29 -7.20
CA GLU A 176 -61.41 -1.64 -6.69
C GLU A 176 -61.04 -0.41 -5.86
#